data_AF-A0A6I2LV91-F1
#
_entry.id   AF-A0A6I2LV91-F1
#
_cell.length_a   1.000
_cell.length_b   1.000
_cell.length_c   1.000
_cell.angle_alpha   90.00
_cell.angle_beta   90.00
_cell.angle_gamma   90.00
#
_symmetry.space_group_name_H-M   'P 1'
#
loop_
_entity.id
_entity.type
_entity.pdbx_description
1 polymer ?
#
loop_
_entity_poly.entity_id
_entity_poly.type
_entity_poly.pdbx_seq_one_letter_code
_entity_poly.pdbx_strand_id
1 'polypeptide(L)'
;MLTSDDIAALFTRDDRFLCSRWARPIVPVMFGLADDSLAVFQSAIPAVLADARIPMAETDPETGANLMGFFLRDWAELEGFPDLDQLTGFPDLPARLAAEGVARYRLFRFDAEGAIRACLTFVRVTDEHPAALAESLAVNALLTFAREVTPSPDLAALIRAAYDPVLPAVATDASHALRLGARLA
;
A
#
# COMPACT_ATOMS: atom_id res chain seq x y z
N MET A 1 1.81 1.80 -22.06
CA MET A 1 1.32 3.14 -21.67
C MET A 1 -0.13 3.03 -21.27
N LEU A 2 -0.46 3.38 -20.03
CA LEU A 2 -1.80 3.30 -19.48
C LEU A 2 -2.68 4.41 -20.07
N THR A 3 -3.90 4.07 -20.50
CA THR A 3 -4.91 5.05 -20.92
C THR A 3 -5.60 5.65 -19.68
N SER A 4 -6.37 6.73 -19.87
CA SER A 4 -7.19 7.30 -18.78
C SER A 4 -8.20 6.30 -18.22
N ASP A 5 -8.76 5.43 -19.07
CA ASP A 5 -9.75 4.45 -18.65
C ASP A 5 -9.10 3.32 -17.85
N ASP A 6 -7.89 2.88 -18.27
CA ASP A 6 -7.09 1.93 -17.49
C ASP A 6 -6.78 2.50 -16.10
N ILE A 7 -6.35 3.77 -16.03
CA ILE A 7 -6.05 4.46 -14.78
C ILE A 7 -7.30 4.58 -13.91
N ALA A 8 -8.46 4.93 -14.48
CA ALA A 8 -9.71 5.03 -13.74
C ALA A 8 -10.10 3.68 -13.11
N ALA A 9 -9.90 2.58 -13.83
CA ALA A 9 -10.18 1.23 -13.37
C ALA A 9 -9.24 0.76 -12.23
N LEU A 10 -8.05 1.35 -12.09
CA LEU A 10 -7.12 1.06 -10.99
C LEU A 10 -7.60 1.64 -9.65
N PHE A 11 -8.45 2.67 -9.66
CA PHE A 11 -8.89 3.40 -8.47
C PHE A 11 -10.39 3.31 -8.21
N THR A 12 -11.13 2.55 -9.02
CA THR A 12 -12.58 2.40 -8.89
C THR A 12 -12.95 1.04 -8.29
N ARG A 13 -13.74 1.06 -7.21
CA ARG A 13 -14.35 -0.13 -6.59
C ARG A 13 -15.80 0.17 -6.25
N ASP A 14 -16.72 -0.74 -6.62
CA ASP A 14 -18.16 -0.60 -6.36
C ASP A 14 -18.70 0.78 -6.80
N ASP A 15 -18.36 1.19 -8.02
CA ASP A 15 -18.67 2.49 -8.64
C ASP A 15 -18.16 3.74 -7.88
N ARG A 16 -17.23 3.56 -6.93
CA ARG A 16 -16.59 4.65 -6.19
C ARG A 16 -15.12 4.77 -6.59
N PHE A 17 -14.76 5.96 -7.08
CA PHE A 17 -13.38 6.31 -7.38
C PHE A 17 -12.68 6.86 -6.14
N LEU A 18 -11.49 6.34 -5.81
CA LEU A 18 -10.61 6.89 -4.79
C LEU A 18 -9.14 6.74 -5.20
N CYS A 19 -8.51 7.87 -5.49
CA CYS A 19 -7.06 7.97 -5.66
C CYS A 19 -6.49 8.87 -4.56
N SER A 20 -5.96 8.27 -3.50
CA SER A 20 -5.21 8.97 -2.45
C SER A 20 -3.74 8.55 -2.49
N ARG A 21 -2.86 9.50 -2.19
CA ARG A 21 -1.42 9.31 -1.98
C ARG A 21 -1.03 9.71 -0.56
N TRP A 22 0.23 9.45 -0.20
CA TRP A 22 0.80 9.94 1.06
C TRP A 22 1.07 11.45 1.00
N ALA A 23 0.73 12.15 2.08
CA ALA A 23 1.05 13.57 2.28
C ALA A 23 2.08 13.79 3.41
N ARG A 24 2.71 12.71 3.89
CA ARG A 24 3.69 12.70 4.97
C ARG A 24 4.82 11.71 4.69
N PRO A 25 5.98 11.82 5.37
CA PRO A 25 7.05 10.84 5.24
C PRO A 25 6.61 9.43 5.65
N ILE A 26 7.15 8.43 4.96
CA ILE A 26 6.87 7.02 5.24
C ILE A 26 7.92 6.46 6.20
N VAL A 27 7.45 5.67 7.18
CA VAL A 27 8.28 4.97 8.15
C VAL A 27 7.91 3.48 8.11
N PRO A 28 8.66 2.66 7.36
CA PRO A 28 8.36 1.24 7.17
C PRO A 28 8.86 0.36 8.32
N VAL A 29 8.03 -0.56 8.78
CA VAL A 29 8.40 -1.63 9.73
C VAL A 29 7.79 -2.96 9.28
N MET A 30 8.58 -4.04 9.37
CA MET A 30 8.17 -5.39 8.99
C MET A 30 8.29 -6.34 10.19
N PHE A 31 7.24 -7.11 10.46
CA PHE A 31 7.14 -8.04 11.58
C PHE A 31 6.99 -9.48 11.09
N GLY A 32 7.62 -10.44 11.75
CA GLY A 32 7.47 -11.87 11.42
C GLY A 32 8.33 -12.36 10.26
N LEU A 33 9.34 -11.59 9.85
CA LEU A 33 10.37 -12.01 8.90
C LEU A 33 11.61 -12.55 9.64
N ALA A 34 12.30 -13.50 9.01
CA ALA A 34 13.67 -13.86 9.39
C ALA A 34 14.66 -12.75 8.99
N ASP A 35 15.83 -12.68 9.63
CA ASP A 35 16.80 -11.60 9.46
C ASP A 35 17.27 -11.42 8.01
N ASP A 36 17.47 -12.53 7.28
CA ASP A 36 17.88 -12.53 5.88
C ASP A 36 16.83 -11.90 4.96
N SER A 37 15.56 -12.24 5.18
CA SER A 37 14.42 -11.71 4.47
C SER A 37 14.21 -10.25 4.85
N LEU A 38 14.28 -9.92 6.14
CA LEU A 38 14.14 -8.55 6.63
C LEU A 38 15.14 -7.59 5.96
N ALA A 39 16.39 -8.01 5.80
CA ALA A 39 17.41 -7.22 5.10
C ALA A 39 17.01 -6.91 3.63
N VAL A 40 16.36 -7.86 2.94
CA VAL A 40 15.85 -7.64 1.58
C VAL A 40 14.75 -6.59 1.57
N PHE A 41 13.79 -6.64 2.51
CA PHE A 41 12.72 -5.64 2.61
C PHE A 41 13.28 -4.24 2.97
N GLN A 42 14.26 -4.18 3.87
CA GLN A 42 14.95 -2.94 4.24
C GLN A 42 15.73 -2.32 3.08
N SER A 43 16.11 -3.10 2.06
CA SER A 43 16.73 -2.57 0.84
C SER A 43 15.70 -2.23 -0.24
N ALA A 44 14.69 -3.10 -0.45
CA ALA A 44 13.77 -2.98 -1.57
C ALA A 44 12.74 -1.85 -1.38
N ILE A 45 12.17 -1.71 -0.18
CA ILE A 45 11.15 -0.69 0.08
C ILE A 45 11.73 0.72 -0.12
N PRO A 46 12.89 1.11 0.47
CA PRO A 46 13.46 2.42 0.24
C PRO A 46 13.78 2.70 -1.24
N ALA A 47 14.16 1.68 -2.02
CA ALA A 47 14.40 1.84 -3.44
C ALA A 47 13.11 2.24 -4.20
N VAL A 48 11.97 1.61 -3.89
CA VAL A 48 10.66 1.98 -4.46
C VAL A 48 10.24 3.39 -4.04
N LEU A 49 10.44 3.75 -2.76
CA LEU A 49 10.13 5.10 -2.26
C LEU A 49 10.99 6.17 -2.93
N ALA A 50 12.28 5.89 -3.11
CA ALA A 50 13.22 6.79 -3.76
C ALA A 50 12.86 7.02 -5.24
N ASP A 51 12.45 5.99 -5.98
CA ASP A 51 11.98 6.13 -7.37
C ASP A 51 10.78 7.09 -7.48
N ALA A 52 9.85 7.00 -6.53
CA ALA A 52 8.71 7.91 -6.42
C ALA A 52 9.02 9.26 -5.76
N ARG A 53 10.26 9.48 -5.29
CA ARG A 53 10.72 10.65 -4.52
C ARG A 53 9.87 10.91 -3.27
N ILE A 54 9.42 9.84 -2.62
CA ILE A 54 8.63 9.91 -1.40
C ILE A 54 9.60 10.00 -0.21
N PRO A 55 9.48 11.01 0.66
CA PRO A 55 10.39 11.14 1.80
C PRO A 55 10.18 10.00 2.80
N MET A 56 11.29 9.56 3.41
CA MET A 56 11.28 8.67 4.55
C MET A 56 11.63 9.44 5.83
N ALA A 57 11.18 8.94 6.96
CA ALA A 57 11.61 9.39 8.28
C ALA A 57 12.02 8.19 9.14
N GLU A 58 12.74 8.46 10.23
CA GLU A 58 13.14 7.43 11.20
C GLU A 58 11.98 7.01 12.10
N THR A 59 11.03 7.92 12.37
CA THR A 59 9.93 7.69 13.30
C THR A 59 8.71 8.51 12.92
N ASP A 60 7.53 7.88 12.92
CA ASP A 60 6.24 8.58 12.81
C ASP A 60 5.87 9.16 14.18
N PRO A 61 5.53 10.46 14.28
CA PRO A 61 5.30 11.11 15.56
C PRO A 61 4.05 10.62 16.32
N GLU A 62 3.12 9.94 15.63
CA GLU A 62 1.86 9.49 16.23
C GLU A 62 1.92 8.00 16.57
N THR A 63 2.48 7.18 15.69
CA THR A 63 2.43 5.71 15.82
C THR A 63 3.80 5.05 15.84
N GLY A 64 4.89 5.82 15.72
CA GLY A 64 6.26 5.31 15.59
C GLY A 64 6.58 4.79 14.18
N ALA A 65 5.63 4.10 13.54
CA ALA A 65 5.69 3.65 12.15
C ALA A 65 4.33 3.80 11.46
N ASN A 66 4.30 4.04 10.15
CA ASN A 66 3.05 4.26 9.41
C ASN A 66 2.87 3.34 8.19
N LEU A 67 3.93 2.65 7.74
CA LEU A 67 3.83 1.53 6.80
C LEU A 67 4.23 0.24 7.52
N MET A 68 3.27 -0.64 7.78
CA MET A 68 3.50 -1.84 8.62
C MET A 68 3.18 -3.11 7.83
N GLY A 69 4.14 -4.01 7.72
CA GLY A 69 3.96 -5.34 7.14
C GLY A 69 3.99 -6.42 8.22
N PHE A 70 3.00 -7.31 8.24
CA PHE A 70 2.91 -8.43 9.18
C PHE A 70 2.94 -9.74 8.39
N PHE A 71 3.97 -10.55 8.60
CA PHE A 71 4.19 -11.80 7.89
C PHE A 71 3.89 -12.96 8.84
N LEU A 72 2.96 -13.82 8.42
CA LEU A 72 2.38 -14.88 9.23
C LEU A 72 2.46 -16.19 8.46
N ARG A 73 2.59 -17.33 9.14
CA ARG A 73 2.48 -18.63 8.46
C ARG A 73 1.01 -18.98 8.24
N ASP A 74 0.16 -18.61 9.19
CA ASP A 74 -1.27 -18.83 9.12
C ASP A 74 -2.08 -17.63 9.64
N TRP A 75 -3.29 -17.45 9.12
CA TRP A 75 -4.18 -16.38 9.57
C TRP A 75 -4.61 -16.52 11.02
N ALA A 76 -4.64 -17.73 11.59
CA ALA A 76 -4.95 -17.96 13.00
C ALA A 76 -3.95 -17.29 13.96
N GLU A 77 -2.73 -16.97 13.52
CA GLU A 77 -1.75 -16.23 14.33
C GLU A 77 -2.24 -14.82 14.70
N LEU A 78 -3.18 -14.26 13.93
CA LEU A 78 -3.79 -12.97 14.21
C LEU A 78 -4.67 -12.98 15.46
N GLU A 79 -5.19 -14.13 15.92
CA GLU A 79 -6.01 -14.20 17.14
C GLU A 79 -5.21 -13.78 18.39
N GLY A 80 -3.88 -13.91 18.35
CA GLY A 80 -2.99 -13.48 19.42
C GLY A 80 -2.59 -12.00 19.37
N PHE A 81 -2.98 -11.26 18.32
CA PHE A 81 -2.60 -9.85 18.18
C PHE A 81 -3.47 -8.96 19.07
N PRO A 82 -2.86 -8.22 20.02
CA PRO A 82 -3.61 -7.30 20.88
C PRO A 82 -4.25 -6.19 20.05
N ASP A 83 -5.49 -5.82 20.39
CA ASP A 83 -6.25 -4.72 19.78
C ASP A 83 -6.35 -4.80 18.24
N LEU A 84 -6.27 -6.00 17.65
CA LEU A 84 -6.35 -6.19 16.20
C LEU A 84 -7.67 -5.66 15.62
N ASP A 85 -8.77 -5.82 16.36
CA ASP A 85 -10.08 -5.30 16.00
C ASP A 85 -10.09 -3.76 15.94
N GLN A 86 -9.40 -3.08 16.87
CA GLN A 86 -9.22 -1.63 16.82
C GLN A 86 -8.31 -1.23 15.66
N LEU A 87 -7.22 -1.97 15.46
CA LEU A 87 -6.22 -1.72 14.43
C LEU A 87 -6.80 -1.87 13.01
N THR A 88 -7.69 -2.84 12.80
CA THR A 88 -8.25 -3.21 11.49
C THR A 88 -9.67 -2.70 11.28
N GLY A 89 -10.43 -2.47 12.36
CA GLY A 89 -11.87 -2.19 12.32
C GLY A 89 -12.73 -3.43 12.10
N PHE A 90 -12.15 -4.64 12.11
CA PHE A 90 -12.85 -5.90 11.83
C PHE A 90 -12.59 -6.93 12.93
N PRO A 91 -13.57 -7.24 13.81
CA PRO A 91 -13.35 -8.12 14.95
C PRO A 91 -13.09 -9.59 14.58
N ASP A 92 -13.56 -10.05 13.41
CA ASP A 92 -13.40 -11.44 12.96
C ASP A 92 -12.55 -11.52 11.67
N LEU A 93 -11.54 -10.65 11.58
CA LEU A 93 -10.64 -10.62 10.43
C LEU A 93 -9.96 -11.98 10.16
N PRO A 94 -9.43 -12.73 11.15
CA PRO A 94 -8.73 -13.98 10.90
C PRO A 94 -9.59 -15.03 10.19
N ALA A 95 -10.79 -15.30 10.71
CA ALA A 95 -11.71 -16.28 10.14
C ALA A 95 -12.15 -15.88 8.73
N ARG A 96 -12.39 -14.57 8.51
CA ARG A 96 -12.74 -14.04 7.20
C ARG A 96 -11.62 -14.24 6.17
N LEU A 97 -10.36 -13.92 6.51
CA LEU A 97 -9.22 -14.08 5.60
C LEU A 97 -8.97 -15.56 5.28
N ALA A 98 -9.14 -16.45 6.26
CA ALA A 98 -9.06 -17.89 6.07
C ALA A 98 -10.16 -18.39 5.10
N ALA A 99 -11.40 -17.92 5.26
CA ALA A 99 -12.52 -18.32 4.40
C ALA A 99 -12.40 -17.79 2.96
N GLU A 100 -11.85 -16.59 2.78
CA GLU A 100 -11.63 -15.99 1.46
C GLU A 100 -10.43 -16.62 0.71
N GLY A 101 -9.56 -17.36 1.42
CA GLY A 101 -8.39 -18.03 0.83
C GLY A 101 -7.33 -17.07 0.29
N VAL A 102 -7.36 -15.80 0.71
CA VAL A 102 -6.44 -14.76 0.23
C VAL A 102 -5.05 -14.93 0.85
N ALA A 103 -4.02 -14.58 0.09
CA ALA A 103 -2.64 -14.57 0.57
C ALA A 103 -2.25 -13.24 1.24
N ARG A 104 -2.98 -12.17 0.95
CA ARG A 104 -2.66 -10.81 1.39
C ARG A 104 -3.93 -10.05 1.76
N TYR A 105 -3.82 -9.22 2.79
CA TYR A 105 -4.85 -8.28 3.19
C TYR A 105 -4.22 -6.92 3.47
N ARG A 106 -4.68 -5.89 2.77
CA ARG A 106 -4.17 -4.51 2.92
C ARG A 106 -5.31 -3.60 3.35
N LEU A 107 -5.01 -2.72 4.30
CA LEU A 107 -5.90 -1.66 4.72
C LEU A 107 -5.17 -0.32 4.80
N PHE A 108 -5.89 0.75 4.47
CA PHE A 108 -5.41 2.11 4.63
C PHE A 108 -6.16 2.81 5.76
N ARG A 109 -5.44 3.68 6.45
CA ARG A 109 -5.99 4.73 7.31
C ARG A 109 -5.71 6.07 6.67
N PHE A 110 -6.65 7.00 6.81
CA PHE A 110 -6.59 8.31 6.20
C PHE A 110 -6.53 9.42 7.25
N ASP A 111 -5.94 10.56 6.90
CA ASP A 111 -6.03 11.79 7.69
C ASP A 111 -7.38 12.50 7.46
N ALA A 112 -7.54 13.69 8.05
CA ALA A 112 -8.78 14.46 7.93
C ALA A 112 -9.05 14.94 6.50
N GLU A 113 -7.99 15.12 5.71
CA GLU A 113 -8.02 15.54 4.31
C GLU A 113 -8.19 14.36 3.34
N GLY A 114 -8.11 13.13 3.85
CA GLY A 114 -8.29 11.88 3.10
C GLY A 114 -6.99 11.31 2.49
N ALA A 115 -5.84 11.92 2.76
CA ALA A 115 -4.55 11.42 2.30
C ALA A 115 -4.12 10.21 3.15
N ILE A 116 -3.22 9.38 2.62
CA ILE A 116 -2.80 8.16 3.32
C ILE A 116 -2.03 8.58 4.58
N ARG A 117 -2.57 8.16 5.74
CA ARG A 117 -1.96 8.33 7.07
C ARG A 117 -1.17 7.09 7.49
N ALA A 118 -1.72 5.91 7.20
CA ALA A 118 -1.04 4.64 7.46
C ALA A 118 -1.50 3.55 6.48
N CYS A 119 -0.63 2.58 6.23
CA CYS A 119 -0.91 1.38 5.46
C CYS A 119 -0.46 0.16 6.25
N LEU A 120 -1.38 -0.78 6.48
CA LEU A 120 -1.08 -2.05 7.09
C LEU A 120 -1.31 -3.15 6.06
N THR A 121 -0.33 -4.03 5.91
CA THR A 121 -0.45 -5.20 5.06
C THR A 121 -0.13 -6.45 5.86
N PHE A 122 -1.07 -7.38 5.88
CA PHE A 122 -0.89 -8.71 6.45
C PHE A 122 -0.68 -9.70 5.31
N VAL A 123 0.30 -10.57 5.46
CA VAL A 123 0.73 -11.52 4.43
C VAL A 123 0.81 -12.89 5.06
N ARG A 124 0.06 -13.84 4.48
CA ARG A 124 0.31 -15.25 4.71
C ARG A 124 1.48 -15.66 3.82
N VAL A 125 2.60 -16.02 4.43
CA VAL A 125 3.84 -16.34 3.72
C VAL A 125 3.62 -17.52 2.78
N THR A 126 4.07 -17.35 1.54
CA THR A 126 4.09 -18.36 0.47
C THR A 126 5.52 -18.48 -0.06
N ASP A 127 5.74 -19.32 -1.08
CA ASP A 127 7.06 -19.54 -1.70
C ASP A 127 7.51 -18.39 -2.63
N GLU A 128 6.94 -17.20 -2.49
CA GLU A 128 7.31 -16.03 -3.29
C GLU A 128 8.67 -15.46 -2.89
N HIS A 129 9.44 -15.01 -3.88
CA HIS A 129 10.76 -14.43 -3.63
C HIS A 129 10.65 -13.14 -2.80
N PRO A 130 11.41 -12.98 -1.69
CA PRO A 130 11.29 -11.84 -0.78
C PRO A 130 11.39 -10.47 -1.45
N ALA A 131 12.28 -10.31 -2.44
CA ALA A 131 12.44 -9.03 -3.13
C ALA A 131 11.21 -8.65 -3.99
N ALA A 132 10.60 -9.64 -4.65
CA ALA A 132 9.41 -9.42 -5.48
C ALA A 132 8.20 -9.09 -4.59
N LEU A 133 8.07 -9.81 -3.47
CA LEU A 133 7.07 -9.52 -2.45
C LEU A 133 7.27 -8.11 -1.87
N ALA A 134 8.49 -7.74 -1.47
CA ALA A 134 8.79 -6.42 -0.94
C ALA A 134 8.46 -5.27 -1.90
N GLU A 135 8.83 -5.41 -3.18
CA GLU A 135 8.49 -4.45 -4.23
C GLU A 135 6.96 -4.36 -4.40
N SER A 136 6.29 -5.50 -4.48
CA SER A 136 4.82 -5.56 -4.62
C SER A 136 4.12 -4.88 -3.45
N LEU A 137 4.54 -5.13 -2.20
CA LEU A 137 3.98 -4.48 -1.02
C LEU A 137 4.22 -2.97 -1.02
N ALA A 138 5.43 -2.53 -1.37
CA ALA A 138 5.77 -1.12 -1.43
C ALA A 138 4.91 -0.39 -2.46
N VAL A 139 4.87 -0.88 -3.71
CA VAL A 139 4.07 -0.31 -4.81
C VAL A 139 2.60 -0.22 -4.43
N ASN A 140 2.04 -1.30 -3.88
CA ASN A 140 0.62 -1.34 -3.48
C ASN A 140 0.28 -0.48 -2.26
N ALA A 141 1.28 0.01 -1.53
CA ALA A 141 1.10 0.93 -0.43
C ALA A 141 1.15 2.41 -0.87
N LEU A 142 1.67 2.73 -2.06
CA LEU A 142 1.90 4.13 -2.47
C LEU A 142 0.63 4.87 -2.87
N LEU A 143 -0.34 4.16 -3.42
CA LEU A 143 -1.63 4.71 -3.84
C LEU A 143 -2.76 3.76 -3.45
N THR A 144 -3.97 4.30 -3.35
CA THR A 144 -5.19 3.53 -3.03
C THR A 144 -5.71 2.70 -4.20
N PHE A 145 -4.86 1.84 -4.78
CA PHE A 145 -5.30 0.90 -5.81
C PHE A 145 -6.46 0.05 -5.29
N ALA A 146 -7.55 0.01 -6.06
CA ALA A 146 -8.81 -0.67 -5.76
C ALA A 146 -8.63 -2.19 -5.62
N ARG A 147 -7.60 -2.73 -6.28
CA ARG A 147 -7.14 -4.12 -6.21
C ARG A 147 -5.62 -4.13 -6.17
N GLU A 148 -5.05 -5.27 -5.82
CA GLU A 148 -3.61 -5.46 -5.88
C GLU A 148 -3.11 -5.38 -7.33
N VAL A 149 -2.01 -4.66 -7.53
CA VAL A 149 -1.38 -4.46 -8.83
C VAL A 149 0.01 -5.10 -8.87
N THR A 150 0.40 -5.60 -10.04
CA THR A 150 1.75 -6.13 -10.26
C THR A 150 2.69 -4.99 -10.64
N PRO A 151 3.81 -4.77 -9.92
CA PRO A 151 4.81 -3.77 -10.27
C PRO A 151 5.21 -3.81 -11.74
N SER A 152 5.28 -2.64 -12.37
CA SER A 152 5.66 -2.50 -13.78
C SER A 152 6.16 -1.09 -14.06
N PRO A 153 6.92 -0.86 -15.15
CA PRO A 153 7.38 0.47 -15.53
C PRO A 153 6.23 1.48 -15.74
N ASP A 154 5.11 1.04 -16.30
CA ASP A 154 3.93 1.88 -16.51
C ASP A 154 3.31 2.32 -15.17
N LEU A 155 3.25 1.43 -14.17
CA LEU A 155 2.78 1.80 -12.82
C LEU A 155 3.76 2.69 -12.07
N ALA A 156 5.07 2.48 -12.24
CA ALA A 156 6.08 3.37 -11.67
C ALA A 156 5.94 4.79 -12.23
N ALA A 157 5.70 4.94 -13.53
CA ALA A 157 5.39 6.22 -14.15
C ALA A 157 4.09 6.84 -13.61
N LEU A 158 3.02 6.03 -13.46
CA LEU A 158 1.76 6.46 -12.85
C LEU A 158 1.94 6.96 -11.43
N ILE A 159 2.70 6.25 -10.59
CA ILE A 159 3.00 6.66 -9.22
C ILE A 159 3.71 8.01 -9.24
N ARG A 160 4.79 8.18 -10.01
CA ARG A 160 5.49 9.46 -10.10
C ARG A 160 4.57 10.60 -10.56
N ALA A 161 3.68 10.35 -11.52
CA ALA A 161 2.70 11.33 -11.97
C ALA A 161 1.69 11.68 -10.86
N ALA A 162 1.22 10.69 -10.11
CA ALA A 162 0.31 10.89 -8.99
C ALA A 162 0.95 11.71 -7.85
N TYR A 163 2.27 11.73 -7.73
CA TYR A 163 3.03 12.54 -6.77
C TYR A 163 3.43 13.95 -7.26
N ASP A 164 2.98 14.37 -8.44
CA ASP A 164 3.16 15.74 -8.92
C ASP A 164 2.51 16.75 -7.94
N PRO A 165 3.23 17.81 -7.49
CA PRO A 165 2.72 18.77 -6.51
C PRO A 165 1.50 19.58 -6.98
N VAL A 166 1.23 19.66 -8.29
CA VAL A 166 0.06 20.34 -8.85
C VAL A 166 -1.22 19.49 -8.74
N LEU A 167 -1.07 18.18 -8.52
CA LEU A 167 -2.21 17.29 -8.27
C LEU A 167 -2.58 17.29 -6.78
N PRO A 168 -3.89 17.21 -6.47
CA PRO A 168 -4.32 17.03 -5.09
C PRO A 168 -3.82 15.69 -4.53
N ALA A 169 -3.65 15.61 -3.22
CA ALA A 169 -3.27 14.35 -2.56
C ALA A 169 -4.40 13.30 -2.59
N VAL A 170 -5.64 13.74 -2.83
CA VAL A 170 -6.84 12.92 -2.82
C VAL A 170 -7.73 13.35 -3.98
N ALA A 171 -8.27 12.38 -4.70
CA ALA A 171 -9.30 12.59 -5.70
C ALA A 171 -10.38 11.51 -5.59
N THR A 172 -11.63 11.95 -5.58
CA THR A 172 -12.83 11.09 -5.51
C THR A 172 -13.66 11.11 -6.80
N ASP A 173 -13.15 11.74 -7.86
CA ASP A 173 -13.79 11.85 -9.15
C ASP A 173 -12.89 11.25 -10.25
N ALA A 174 -13.48 10.43 -11.12
CA ALA A 174 -12.76 9.68 -12.15
C ALA A 174 -12.08 10.58 -13.19
N SER A 175 -12.49 11.85 -13.36
CA SER A 175 -11.80 12.82 -14.21
C SER A 175 -10.34 13.05 -13.78
N HIS A 176 -9.96 12.70 -12.54
CA HIS A 176 -8.57 12.70 -12.10
C HIS A 176 -7.68 11.79 -12.97
N ALA A 177 -8.23 10.69 -13.49
CA ALA A 177 -7.50 9.79 -14.39
C ALA A 177 -7.07 10.47 -15.70
N LEU A 178 -7.83 11.46 -16.19
CA LEU A 178 -7.44 12.28 -17.34
C LEU A 178 -6.20 13.11 -17.04
N ARG A 179 -6.13 13.69 -15.83
CA ARG A 179 -4.98 14.52 -15.39
C ARG A 179 -3.73 13.67 -15.20
N LEU A 180 -3.88 12.42 -14.76
CA LEU A 180 -2.80 11.44 -14.65
C LEU A 180 -2.34 10.98 -16.03
N GLY A 181 -3.27 10.57 -16.90
CA GLY A 181 -2.95 10.15 -18.27
C GLY A 181 -2.21 11.22 -19.07
N ALA A 182 -2.62 12.49 -18.95
CA ALA A 182 -1.94 13.63 -19.59
C ALA A 182 -0.49 13.85 -19.12
N ARG A 183 -0.11 13.34 -17.93
CA ARG A 183 1.26 13.41 -17.39
C ARG A 183 2.11 12.21 -17.78
N LEU A 184 1.49 11.14 -18.25
CA LEU A 184 2.21 10.00 -18.78
C LEU A 184 2.66 10.25 -20.21
N ALA A 185 1.86 10.98 -20.99
CA ALA A 185 2.06 11.29 -22.41
C ALA A 185 3.36 12.06 -22.72
#